data_AF-A0A966JWJ9-F1
#
_entry.id   AF-A0A966JWJ9-F1
#
_cell.length_a   1.000
_cell.length_b   1.000
_cell.length_c   1.000
_cell.angle_alpha   90.00
_cell.angle_beta   90.00
_cell.angle_gamma   90.00
#
_symmetry.space_group_name_H-M   'P 1'
#
loop_
_entity.id
_entity.type
_entity.pdbx_description
1 polymer ?
#
loop_
_entity_poly.entity_id
_entity_poly.type
_entity_poly.pdbx_seq_one_letter_code
_entity_poly.pdbx_strand_id
1 'polypeptide(L)'
;KLVLIENPTATDSINHMGVEVQSIDEVRAEHERITGAGLPTWVEGETTCCYAVQEKFWVEGGDHRYEVYTVLADAEQMKNTPKIADFRSAEVCCAPDTQSVNITAQR
;
A
#
# COMPACT_ATOMS: atom_id res chain seq x y z
N LYS A 1 5.08 9.37 -14.48
CA LYS A 1 4.16 8.28 -14.08
C LYS A 1 2.79 8.87 -13.75
N LEU A 2 1.68 8.18 -14.04
CA LEU A 2 0.34 8.57 -13.58
C LEU A 2 -0.23 7.43 -12.74
N VAL A 3 -0.69 7.73 -11.53
CA VAL A 3 -1.30 6.76 -10.60
C VAL A 3 -2.76 7.14 -10.41
N LEU A 4 -3.67 6.21 -10.73
CA LEU A 4 -5.10 6.39 -10.55
C LEU A 4 -5.53 5.66 -9.28
N ILE A 5 -6.22 6.38 -8.39
CA ILE A 5 -6.71 5.86 -7.11
C ILE A 5 -8.23 5.95 -7.14
N GLU A 6 -8.89 4.81 -7.04
CA GLU A 6 -10.32 4.77 -6.78
C GLU A 6 -10.58 5.13 -5.32
N ASN A 7 -11.25 6.26 -5.09
CA ASN A 7 -11.68 6.70 -3.77
C ASN A 7 -13.06 7.37 -3.89
N PRO A 8 -14.16 6.64 -3.63
CA PRO A 8 -15.53 7.16 -3.75
C PRO A 8 -15.84 8.34 -2.83
N THR A 9 -15.03 8.56 -1.79
CA THR A 9 -15.20 9.65 -0.82
C THR A 9 -14.16 10.76 -1.01
N ALA A 10 -13.45 10.78 -2.13
CA ALA A 10 -12.48 11.83 -2.42
C ALA A 10 -13.17 13.20 -2.51
N THR A 11 -12.60 14.19 -1.83
CA THR A 11 -13.06 15.58 -1.87
C THR A 11 -12.41 16.40 -2.98
N ASP A 12 -11.41 15.82 -3.65
CA ASP A 12 -10.65 16.42 -4.74
C ASP A 12 -10.29 15.36 -5.80
N SER A 13 -10.10 15.80 -7.03
CA SER A 13 -9.55 15.04 -8.15
C SER A 13 -8.05 14.74 -8.00
N ILE A 14 -7.30 15.59 -7.29
CA ILE A 14 -5.87 15.38 -7.02
C ILE A 14 -5.70 14.78 -5.62
N ASN A 15 -5.05 13.61 -5.53
CA ASN A 15 -4.72 12.99 -4.25
C ASN A 15 -3.45 13.60 -3.64
N HIS A 16 -2.35 13.57 -4.39
CA HIS A 16 -1.06 14.20 -4.11
C HIS A 16 -0.21 14.23 -5.39
N MET A 17 0.88 14.99 -5.36
CA MET A 17 1.88 15.02 -6.44
C MET A 17 3.16 14.33 -5.99
N GLY A 18 3.83 13.66 -6.93
CA GLY A 18 5.04 12.91 -6.65
C GLY A 18 6.20 13.32 -7.55
N VAL A 19 7.40 13.43 -6.99
CA VAL A 19 8.67 13.57 -7.70
C VAL A 19 9.47 12.30 -7.51
N GLU A 20 9.61 11.53 -8.59
CA GLU A 20 10.42 10.32 -8.61
C GLU A 20 11.88 10.68 -8.92
N VAL A 21 12.80 10.29 -8.03
CA VAL A 21 14.26 10.49 -8.16
C VAL A 21 14.95 9.15 -8.35
N GLN A 22 16.24 9.14 -8.72
CA GLN A 22 16.90 7.92 -9.19
C GLN A 22 17.45 7.03 -8.07
N SER A 23 17.60 7.56 -6.85
CA SER A 23 18.26 6.84 -5.76
C SER A 23 17.83 7.29 -4.38
N ILE A 24 18.14 6.46 -3.38
CA ILE A 24 17.94 6.78 -1.95
C ILE A 24 18.75 8.04 -1.56
N ASP A 25 19.96 8.17 -2.08
CA ASP A 25 20.82 9.31 -1.76
C ASP A 25 20.23 10.61 -2.31
N GLU A 26 19.58 10.58 -3.48
CA GLU A 26 18.84 11.71 -4.01
C GLU A 26 17.60 12.06 -3.17
N VAL A 27 16.85 11.05 -2.68
CA VAL A 27 15.73 11.29 -1.75
C VAL A 27 16.22 12.00 -0.50
N ARG A 28 17.33 11.54 0.08
CA ARG A 28 17.91 12.14 1.30
C ARG A 28 18.45 13.54 1.07
N ALA A 29 19.16 13.75 -0.04
CA ALA A 29 19.66 15.08 -0.41
C ALA A 29 18.52 16.08 -0.60
N GLU A 30 17.40 15.66 -1.20
CA GLU A 30 16.23 16.50 -1.39
C GLU A 30 15.49 16.76 -0.07
N HIS A 31 15.43 15.77 0.82
CA HIS A 31 14.89 15.94 2.17
C HIS A 31 15.68 17.00 2.96
N GLU A 32 17.00 16.92 2.93
CA GLU A 32 17.88 17.91 3.57
C GLU A 32 17.69 19.31 2.97
N ARG A 33 17.63 19.42 1.64
CA ARG A 33 17.44 20.69 0.93
C ARG A 33 16.11 21.35 1.29
N ILE A 34 15.02 20.59 1.29
CA ILE A 34 13.66 21.08 1.59
C ILE A 34 13.53 21.44 3.07
N THR A 35 14.07 20.60 3.96
CA THR A 35 14.11 20.89 5.39
C THR A 35 14.92 22.16 5.69
N GLY A 36 16.06 22.34 5.01
CA GLY A 36 16.89 23.54 5.10
C GLY A 36 16.21 24.81 4.58
N ALA A 37 15.22 24.66 3.68
CA ALA A 37 14.36 25.76 3.23
C ALA A 37 13.21 26.08 4.21
N GLY A 38 13.08 25.34 5.32
CA GLY A 38 12.09 25.59 6.36
C GLY A 38 10.68 25.07 6.06
N LEU A 39 10.53 24.20 5.05
CA LEU A 39 9.25 23.57 4.74
C LEU A 39 8.99 22.39 5.69
N PRO A 40 7.75 22.20 6.18
CA PRO A 40 7.41 21.05 7.00
C PRO A 40 7.54 19.76 6.20
N THR A 41 8.27 18.79 6.75
CA THR A 41 8.47 17.48 6.14
C THR A 41 8.19 16.35 7.12
N TRP A 42 7.77 15.20 6.59
CA TRP A 42 7.64 13.95 7.35
C TRP A 42 8.25 12.79 6.56
N VAL A 43 9.19 12.07 7.19
CA VAL A 43 9.86 10.92 6.58
C VAL A 43 9.00 9.67 6.81
N GLU A 44 8.66 8.98 5.73
CA GLU A 44 8.02 7.65 5.83
C GLU A 44 9.06 6.53 5.83
N GLY A 45 10.20 6.72 5.14
CA GLY A 45 11.26 5.72 5.07
C GLY A 45 10.99 4.65 4.01
N GLU A 46 11.72 3.53 4.09
CA GLU A 46 11.42 2.33 3.31
C GLU A 46 10.02 1.79 3.67
N THR A 47 9.12 1.82 2.70
CA THR A 47 7.71 1.45 2.86
C THR A 47 7.19 0.80 1.59
N THR A 48 6.27 -0.16 1.73
CA THR A 48 5.53 -0.68 0.59
C THR A 48 4.28 0.17 0.35
N CYS A 49 4.13 0.74 -0.84
CA CYS A 49 2.94 1.49 -1.22
C CYS A 49 2.67 1.28 -2.71
N CYS A 50 1.40 1.18 -3.09
CA CYS A 50 0.98 1.06 -4.50
C CYS A 50 1.71 -0.06 -5.28
N TYR A 51 1.90 -1.23 -4.65
CA TYR A 51 2.63 -2.38 -5.22
C TYR A 51 4.12 -2.13 -5.52
N ALA A 52 4.76 -1.22 -4.77
CA ALA A 52 6.20 -0.99 -4.84
C ALA A 52 6.80 -0.76 -3.44
N VAL A 53 8.01 -1.28 -3.21
CA VAL A 53 8.87 -0.88 -2.10
C VAL A 53 9.55 0.43 -2.49
N GLN A 54 9.45 1.44 -1.64
CA GLN A 54 9.90 2.79 -1.93
C GLN A 54 10.60 3.38 -0.71
N GLU A 55 11.60 4.23 -0.94
CA GLU A 55 12.13 5.16 0.07
C GLU A 55 11.54 6.54 -0.23
N LYS A 56 11.01 7.23 0.80
CA LYS A 56 10.33 8.51 0.59
C LYS A 56 10.15 9.39 1.82
N PHE A 57 9.94 10.66 1.54
CA PHE A 57 9.40 11.63 2.49
C PHE A 57 8.31 12.49 1.85
N TRP A 58 7.54 13.13 2.70
CA TRP A 58 6.42 14.00 2.35
C TRP A 58 6.73 15.45 2.71
N VAL A 59 6.21 16.36 1.91
CA VAL A 59 6.25 17.81 2.13
C VAL A 59 4.82 18.31 2.30
N GLU A 60 4.63 19.14 3.33
CA GLU A 60 3.37 19.84 3.58
C GLU A 60 3.51 21.33 3.24
N GLY A 61 2.39 21.96 2.89
CA GLY A 61 2.34 23.39 2.57
C GLY A 61 1.85 23.65 1.14
N GLY A 62 0.60 24.09 1.03
CA GLY A 62 -0.12 24.28 -0.23
C GLY A 62 -1.45 23.51 -0.24
N ASP A 63 -2.13 23.53 -1.38
CA ASP A 63 -3.45 22.88 -1.53
C ASP A 63 -3.35 21.35 -1.59
N HIS A 64 -2.18 20.81 -1.94
CA HIS A 64 -1.92 19.38 -2.04
C HIS A 64 -0.61 18.98 -1.37
N ARG A 65 -0.53 17.72 -0.93
CA ARG A 65 0.71 17.12 -0.42
C ARG A 65 1.63 16.73 -1.57
N TYR A 66 2.93 16.76 -1.31
CA TYR A 66 3.94 16.29 -2.24
C TYR A 66 4.77 15.16 -1.61
N GLU A 67 5.11 14.13 -2.38
CA GLU A 67 6.12 13.16 -2.00
C GLU A 67 7.34 13.24 -2.94
N VAL A 68 8.52 12.99 -2.37
CA VAL A 68 9.74 12.73 -3.13
C VAL A 68 10.17 11.31 -2.80
N TYR A 69 10.39 10.49 -3.82
CA TYR A 69 10.58 9.07 -3.63
C TYR A 69 11.47 8.43 -4.69
N THR A 70 12.01 7.25 -4.37
CA THR A 70 12.58 6.31 -5.35
C THR A 70 11.90 4.96 -5.20
N VAL A 71 11.70 4.25 -6.32
CA VAL A 71 11.25 2.85 -6.30
C VAL A 71 12.47 1.94 -6.10
N LEU A 72 12.37 1.03 -5.13
CA LEU A 72 13.43 0.07 -4.81
C LEU A 72 13.15 -1.32 -5.39
N ALA A 73 11.87 -1.73 -5.39
CA ALA A 73 11.41 -3.00 -5.94
C ALA A 73 9.91 -2.98 -6.18
N ASP A 74 9.41 -3.89 -7.03
CA ASP A 74 7.98 -4.21 -7.09
C ASP A 74 7.56 -4.97 -5.82
N ALA A 75 6.29 -4.84 -5.44
CA ALA A 75 5.68 -5.57 -4.33
C ALA A 75 4.36 -6.20 -4.76
N GLU A 76 4.20 -7.49 -4.48
CA GLU A 76 2.99 -8.24 -4.86
C GLU A 76 1.73 -7.79 -4.09
N GLN A 77 1.92 -7.18 -2.92
CA GLN A 77 0.83 -6.73 -2.05
C GLN A 77 1.04 -5.27 -1.68
N MET A 78 -0.06 -4.51 -1.65
CA MET A 78 -0.03 -3.21 -1.00
C MET A 78 0.05 -3.39 0.52
N LYS A 79 0.65 -2.41 1.20
CA LYS A 79 0.61 -2.32 2.66
C LYS A 79 -0.84 -2.32 3.13
N ASN A 80 -1.12 -3.12 4.16
CA ASN A 80 -2.45 -3.35 4.74
C ASN A 80 -3.47 -4.11 3.86
N THR A 81 -3.06 -4.76 2.76
CA THR A 81 -3.94 -5.73 2.09
C THR A 81 -4.01 -7.02 2.93
N PRO A 82 -5.21 -7.48 3.34
CA PRO A 82 -5.35 -8.74 4.06
C PRO A 82 -4.85 -9.91 3.19
N LYS A 83 -3.96 -10.75 3.72
CA LYS A 83 -3.61 -12.02 3.07
C LYS A 83 -4.82 -12.94 3.14
N ILE A 84 -5.38 -13.32 1.99
CA ILE A 84 -6.33 -14.42 1.94
C ILE A 84 -5.51 -15.67 2.30
N ALA A 85 -5.78 -16.25 3.47
CA ALA A 85 -5.15 -17.49 3.87
C ALA A 85 -5.52 -18.59 2.87
N ASP A 86 -4.53 -19.38 2.44
CA ASP A 86 -4.75 -20.53 1.58
C ASP A 86 -5.83 -21.44 2.18
N PHE A 87 -6.94 -21.59 1.46
CA PHE A 87 -8.09 -22.41 1.87
C PHE A 87 -7.76 -23.89 2.08
N ARG A 88 -6.53 -24.33 1.78
CA ARG A 88 -6.08 -25.71 1.98
C ARG A 88 -5.61 -26.01 3.41
N SER A 89 -5.48 -24.99 4.26
CA SER A 89 -4.95 -25.14 5.63
C SER A 89 -5.90 -24.61 6.70
N ALA A 90 -7.10 -24.17 6.32
CA ALA A 90 -8.11 -23.76 7.28
C ALA A 90 -8.85 -25.02 7.77
N GLU A 91 -8.52 -25.50 8.97
CA GLU A 91 -9.53 -26.14 9.80
C GLU A 91 -10.66 -25.12 9.97
N VAL A 92 -11.73 -25.33 9.22
CA VAL A 92 -12.93 -24.48 9.24
C VAL A 92 -13.60 -24.68 10.59
N CYS A 93 -13.35 -23.79 11.55
CA CYS A 93 -14.14 -23.70 12.77
C CYS A 93 -15.59 -23.37 12.38
N CYS A 94 -16.47 -24.38 12.50
CA CYS A 94 -17.91 -24.40 12.17
C CYS A 94 -18.32 -25.13 10.88
N ALA A 95 -17.49 -26.00 10.29
CA ALA A 95 -18.01 -26.96 9.32
C ALA A 95 -18.99 -27.94 10.02
N PRO A 96 -20.21 -28.18 9.47
CA PRO A 96 -21.13 -29.14 10.05
C PRO A 96 -20.57 -30.56 9.91
N ASP A 97 -20.74 -31.39 10.94
CA ASP A 97 -20.36 -32.80 10.92
C ASP A 97 -21.05 -33.51 9.75
N THR A 98 -20.25 -34.09 8.85
CA THR A 98 -20.77 -34.88 7.74
C THR A 98 -21.24 -36.22 8.29
N GLN A 99 -22.51 -36.33 8.66
CA GLN A 99 -23.12 -37.60 8.99
C GLN A 99 -23.52 -38.35 7.71
N SER A 100 -22.96 -39.54 7.53
CA SER A 100 -23.36 -40.47 6.48
C SER A 100 -24.75 -41.04 6.76
N VAL A 101 -25.72 -40.71 5.90
CA VAL A 101 -27.05 -41.33 5.93
C VAL A 101 -27.03 -42.58 5.05
N ASN A 102 -27.26 -43.74 5.64
CA ASN A 102 -27.45 -44.98 4.90
C ASN A 102 -28.88 -45.01 4.33
N ILE A 103 -29.01 -44.76 3.02
CA ILE A 103 -30.28 -44.95 2.32
C ILE A 103 -30.47 -46.44 2.09
N THR A 104 -31.36 -47.06 2.87
CA THR A 104 -31.81 -48.43 2.59
C THR A 104 -32.94 -48.37 1.57
N ALA A 105 -32.72 -48.92 0.38
CA ALA A 105 -33.76 -49.09 -0.62
C ALA A 105 -34.75 -50.17 -0.16
N GLN A 106 -35.99 -49.78 0.13
CA GLN A 106 -37.10 -50.73 0.30
C GLN A 106 -37.59 -51.18 -1.08
N ARG A 107 -37.71 -52.50 -1.25
CA ARG A 107 -38.32 -53.15 -2.42
C ARG A 107 -39.83 -53.01 -2.41
#